data_AF-A0A6J4TQS4-F1
#
_entry.id   AF-A0A6J4TQS4-F1
#
_cell.length_a   1.000
_cell.length_b   1.000
_cell.length_c   1.000
_cell.angle_alpha   90.00
_cell.angle_beta   90.00
_cell.angle_gamma   90.00
#
_symmetry.space_group_name_H-M   'P 1'
#
loop_
_entity.id
_entity.type
_entity.pdbx_description
1 polymer ?
#
loop_
_entity_poly.entity_id
_entity_poly.type
_entity_poly.pdbx_seq_one_letter_code
_entity_poly.pdbx_strand_id
1 'polypeptide(L)'
;MASNRLSRRRFLEITGLSVAGVGVLGVGYARGVEPGWVDLERVEVSLAGMSRAFDRYRVVQISDVHANGWMTPERLSDVIRRVNGERPNLVVVTGDLVTADDLSDVSASEVAPRLVGPLREVRARDGAVAVLGNHDHWVDAGLVRRVLGDGDFRDIGNRHFSVRRGGGVLHFAGVDDVMEGRDRLGAVLDGLPGDGAAVLLALGEKYPAGRHEVGGMVQYTNRGLGLIQPRLRFGCRPETTTFVLRAGAG
;
A
#
# COMPACT_ATOMS: atom_id res chain seq x y z
N MET A 1 -21.93 26.12 -0.43
CA MET A 1 -21.06 26.65 -1.50
C MET A 1 -20.53 25.48 -2.32
N ALA A 2 -20.85 25.43 -3.61
CA ALA A 2 -20.48 24.31 -4.48
C ALA A 2 -18.97 24.26 -4.70
N SER A 3 -18.34 23.14 -4.35
CA SER A 3 -16.93 22.86 -4.59
C SER A 3 -16.68 22.74 -6.11
N ASN A 4 -16.16 23.81 -6.71
CA ASN A 4 -15.82 23.88 -8.13
C ASN A 4 -14.53 23.06 -8.41
N ARG A 5 -14.62 21.72 -8.41
CA ARG A 5 -13.50 20.84 -8.78
C ARG A 5 -13.29 20.91 -10.30
N LEU A 6 -12.14 21.43 -10.72
CA LEU A 6 -11.71 21.39 -12.13
C LEU A 6 -11.61 19.93 -12.60
N SER A 7 -12.36 19.59 -13.66
CA SER A 7 -12.27 18.27 -14.29
C SER A 7 -11.06 18.19 -15.23
N ARG A 8 -10.49 16.98 -15.43
CA ARG A 8 -9.33 16.73 -16.33
C ARG A 8 -9.52 17.37 -17.71
N ARG A 9 -10.73 17.26 -18.26
CA ARG A 9 -11.11 17.81 -19.56
C ARG A 9 -11.06 19.34 -19.58
N ARG A 10 -11.62 19.99 -18.55
CA ARG A 10 -11.67 21.44 -18.45
C ARG A 10 -10.30 22.06 -18.22
N PHE A 11 -9.38 21.34 -17.56
CA PHE A 11 -7.99 21.78 -17.40
C PHE A 11 -7.18 21.63 -18.69
N LEU A 12 -7.30 20.50 -19.39
CA LEU A 12 -6.64 20.28 -20.70
C LEU A 12 -7.04 21.34 -21.73
N GLU A 13 -8.33 21.72 -21.75
CA GLU A 13 -8.87 22.82 -22.55
C GLU A 13 -8.23 24.18 -22.21
N ILE A 14 -7.89 24.44 -20.93
CA ILE A 14 -7.24 25.68 -20.47
C ILE A 14 -5.74 25.69 -20.80
N THR A 15 -5.04 24.54 -20.71
CA THR A 15 -3.60 24.42 -20.98
C THR A 15 -3.21 24.41 -22.47
N GLY A 16 -4.17 24.27 -23.39
CA GLY A 16 -3.90 24.15 -24.83
C GLY A 16 -3.33 25.40 -25.53
N LEU A 17 -3.14 26.53 -24.84
CA LEU A 17 -2.82 27.82 -25.48
C LEU A 17 -1.36 28.28 -25.44
N SER A 18 -0.41 27.63 -24.74
CA SER A 18 1.02 28.05 -24.80
C SER A 18 2.02 26.98 -24.34
N VAL A 19 3.07 26.67 -25.13
CA VAL A 19 4.14 25.69 -24.79
C VAL A 19 4.91 26.04 -23.51
N ALA A 20 5.19 27.33 -23.26
CA ALA A 20 5.82 27.78 -22.01
C ALA A 20 4.88 27.65 -20.78
N GLY A 21 3.57 27.83 -21.00
CA GLY A 21 2.53 27.57 -20.00
C GLY A 21 2.43 26.09 -19.66
N VAL A 22 2.51 25.19 -20.65
CA VAL A 22 2.51 23.73 -20.45
C VAL A 22 3.72 23.28 -19.62
N GLY A 23 4.91 23.87 -19.81
CA GLY A 23 6.10 23.53 -19.01
C GLY A 23 5.98 23.90 -17.53
N VAL A 24 5.63 25.15 -17.22
CA VAL A 24 5.51 25.62 -15.82
C VAL A 24 4.26 25.06 -15.14
N LEU A 25 3.12 25.01 -15.82
CA LEU A 25 1.88 24.44 -15.28
C LEU A 25 1.97 22.91 -15.17
N GLY A 26 2.68 22.24 -16.09
CA GLY A 26 2.92 20.79 -16.05
C GLY A 26 3.85 20.39 -14.89
N VAL A 27 4.94 21.11 -14.66
CA VAL A 27 5.82 20.90 -13.50
C VAL A 27 5.08 21.25 -12.19
N GLY A 28 4.32 22.34 -12.16
CA GLY A 28 3.49 22.69 -11.01
C GLY A 28 2.42 21.63 -10.70
N TYR A 29 1.79 21.07 -11.73
CA TYR A 29 0.84 19.97 -11.61
C TYR A 29 1.50 18.70 -11.08
N ALA A 30 2.64 18.29 -11.66
CA ALA A 30 3.39 17.09 -11.27
C ALA A 30 4.01 17.16 -9.87
N ARG A 31 4.33 18.36 -9.36
CA ARG A 31 4.88 18.57 -8.00
C ARG A 31 3.83 18.86 -6.93
N GLY A 32 2.75 19.56 -7.28
CA GLY A 32 1.78 20.06 -6.30
C GLY A 32 0.43 19.37 -6.32
N VAL A 33 -0.13 19.12 -7.50
CA VAL A 33 -1.53 18.69 -7.66
C VAL A 33 -1.65 17.18 -7.73
N GLU A 34 -0.94 16.55 -8.67
CA GLU A 34 -1.04 15.10 -8.92
C GLU A 34 -0.61 14.26 -7.70
N PRO A 35 0.48 14.60 -6.98
CA PRO A 35 0.82 13.89 -5.74
C PRO A 35 -0.20 14.06 -4.60
N GLY A 36 -1.03 15.11 -4.64
CA GLY A 36 -2.15 15.36 -3.72
C GLY A 36 -3.36 14.46 -3.95
N TRP A 37 -3.47 13.89 -5.15
CA TRP A 37 -4.66 13.18 -5.60
C TRP A 37 -4.47 11.67 -5.45
N VAL A 38 -4.60 11.20 -4.21
CA VAL A 38 -4.65 9.77 -3.90
C VAL A 38 -5.93 9.17 -4.48
N ASP A 39 -5.77 8.33 -5.50
CA ASP A 39 -6.82 7.54 -6.11
C ASP A 39 -7.19 6.36 -5.18
N LEU A 40 -8.47 6.02 -5.16
CA LEU A 40 -9.01 4.83 -4.50
C LEU A 40 -9.41 3.83 -5.58
N GLU A 41 -8.54 2.87 -5.83
CA GLU A 41 -8.80 1.81 -6.80
C GLU A 41 -9.56 0.66 -6.12
N ARG A 42 -10.55 0.08 -6.81
CA ARG A 42 -11.31 -1.07 -6.29
C ARG A 42 -11.17 -2.25 -7.23
N VAL A 43 -10.59 -3.33 -6.72
CA VAL A 43 -10.33 -4.55 -7.50
C VAL A 43 -11.14 -5.69 -6.91
N GLU A 44 -12.01 -6.31 -7.71
CA GLU A 44 -12.66 -7.56 -7.31
C GLU A 44 -11.75 -8.74 -7.65
N VAL A 45 -11.50 -9.61 -6.67
CA VAL A 45 -10.64 -10.79 -6.85
C VAL A 45 -11.44 -12.02 -6.42
N SER A 46 -11.64 -12.95 -7.34
CA SER A 46 -12.23 -14.25 -7.02
C SER A 46 -11.13 -15.22 -6.63
N LEU A 47 -11.24 -15.81 -5.44
CA LEU A 47 -10.28 -16.79 -4.94
C LEU A 47 -10.90 -18.19 -4.95
N ALA A 48 -10.27 -19.12 -5.66
CA ALA A 48 -10.66 -20.52 -5.66
C ALA A 48 -10.47 -21.11 -4.25
N GLY A 49 -11.38 -22.00 -3.83
CA GLY A 49 -11.32 -22.63 -2.50
C GLY A 49 -11.62 -21.69 -1.32
N MET A 50 -11.94 -20.40 -1.56
CA MET A 50 -12.28 -19.49 -0.48
C MET A 50 -13.67 -19.78 0.08
N SER A 51 -13.78 -19.96 1.40
CA SER A 51 -15.06 -20.17 2.06
C SER A 51 -16.01 -18.98 1.85
N ARG A 52 -17.31 -19.27 1.66
CA ARG A 52 -18.37 -18.26 1.56
C ARG A 52 -18.47 -17.36 2.80
N ALA A 53 -17.92 -17.78 3.93
CA ALA A 53 -17.81 -16.94 5.14
C ALA A 53 -16.95 -15.68 4.94
N PHE A 54 -16.12 -15.65 3.90
CA PHE A 54 -15.30 -14.52 3.48
C PHE A 54 -15.82 -13.83 2.20
N ASP A 55 -17.04 -14.12 1.73
CA ASP A 55 -17.56 -13.38 0.58
C ASP A 55 -17.65 -11.88 0.88
N ARG A 56 -17.19 -11.06 -0.08
CA ARG A 56 -17.02 -9.61 0.05
C ARG A 56 -16.04 -9.18 1.13
N TYR A 57 -15.04 -9.99 1.44
CA TYR A 57 -13.97 -9.61 2.35
C TYR A 57 -13.16 -8.45 1.77
N ARG A 58 -13.07 -7.35 2.50
CA ARG A 58 -12.39 -6.12 2.08
C ARG A 58 -10.97 -6.07 2.63
N VAL A 59 -9.99 -6.02 1.75
CA VAL A 59 -8.59 -5.77 2.09
C VAL A 59 -8.21 -4.42 1.52
N VAL A 60 -7.69 -3.50 2.33
CA VAL A 60 -7.16 -2.23 1.83
C VAL A 60 -5.64 -2.25 1.91
N GLN A 61 -4.99 -2.08 0.76
CA GLN A 61 -3.55 -2.06 0.62
C GLN A 61 -3.03 -0.62 0.56
N ILE A 62 -1.99 -0.40 1.36
CA ILE A 62 -1.15 0.79 1.42
C ILE A 62 0.26 0.32 1.06
N SER A 63 1.00 1.04 0.21
CA SER A 63 2.40 0.73 -0.07
C SER A 63 3.19 1.99 -0.35
N ASP A 64 4.51 1.88 -0.27
CA ASP A 64 5.45 2.91 -0.69
C ASP A 64 5.08 4.26 -0.10
N VAL A 65 4.81 4.31 1.21
CA VAL A 65 4.44 5.55 1.90
C VAL A 65 5.59 6.56 1.78
N HIS A 66 6.84 6.08 1.82
CA HIS A 66 8.06 6.89 1.75
C HIS A 66 7.97 8.12 2.64
N ALA A 67 7.72 7.90 3.93
CA ALA A 67 7.57 8.98 4.90
C ALA A 67 8.81 9.88 4.92
N ASN A 68 8.59 11.17 4.65
CA ASN A 68 9.62 12.20 4.53
C ASN A 68 9.00 13.60 4.74
N GLY A 69 9.72 14.66 4.42
CA GLY A 69 9.21 16.03 4.53
C GLY A 69 7.93 16.33 3.71
N TRP A 70 7.58 15.49 2.73
CA TRP A 70 6.35 15.61 1.94
C TRP A 70 5.24 14.66 2.41
N MET A 71 5.55 13.39 2.65
CA MET A 71 4.61 12.46 3.29
C MET A 71 4.75 12.58 4.81
N THR A 72 4.13 13.64 5.35
CA THR A 72 4.13 13.92 6.78
C THR A 72 3.14 13.02 7.53
N PRO A 73 3.26 12.88 8.86
CA PRO A 73 2.28 12.16 9.67
C PRO A 73 0.84 12.64 9.44
N GLU A 74 0.61 13.94 9.30
CA GLU A 74 -0.71 14.52 9.09
C GLU A 74 -1.30 14.10 7.73
N ARG A 75 -0.45 14.06 6.70
CA ARG A 75 -0.84 13.56 5.38
C ARG A 75 -1.15 12.07 5.41
N LEU A 76 -0.38 11.29 6.16
CA LEU A 76 -0.66 9.87 6.38
C LEU A 76 -1.99 9.67 7.13
N SER A 77 -2.29 10.46 8.17
CA SER A 77 -3.60 10.44 8.84
C SER A 77 -4.75 10.75 7.88
N ASP A 78 -4.56 11.70 6.95
CA ASP A 78 -5.56 11.97 5.90
C ASP A 78 -5.79 10.79 4.96
N VAL A 79 -4.74 10.05 4.61
CA VAL A 79 -4.86 8.79 3.83
C VAL A 79 -5.57 7.73 4.66
N ILE A 80 -5.19 7.54 5.92
CA ILE A 80 -5.78 6.54 6.82
C ILE A 80 -7.27 6.81 7.06
N ARG A 81 -7.69 8.08 7.10
CA ARG A 81 -9.11 8.45 7.15
C ARG A 81 -9.89 7.93 5.93
N ARG A 82 -9.29 7.96 4.74
CA ARG A 82 -9.89 7.41 3.51
C ARG A 82 -9.92 5.88 3.56
N VAL A 83 -8.81 5.26 3.98
CA VAL A 83 -8.70 3.81 4.18
C VAL A 83 -9.79 3.30 5.12
N ASN A 84 -9.98 3.97 6.26
CA ASN A 84 -11.05 3.63 7.21
C ASN A 84 -12.45 3.80 6.61
N GLY A 85 -12.63 4.76 5.70
CA GLY A 85 -13.88 4.99 4.96
C GLY A 85 -14.32 3.79 4.10
N GLU A 86 -13.37 2.97 3.64
CA GLU A 86 -13.64 1.75 2.88
C GLU A 86 -14.14 0.59 3.76
N ARG A 87 -14.16 0.77 5.09
CA ARG A 87 -14.58 -0.23 6.09
C ARG A 87 -13.87 -1.59 5.88
N PRO A 88 -12.53 -1.61 5.93
CA PRO A 88 -11.75 -2.80 5.67
C PRO A 88 -12.02 -3.90 6.70
N ASN A 89 -11.95 -5.14 6.23
CA ASN A 89 -11.78 -6.28 7.12
C ASN A 89 -10.31 -6.42 7.54
N LEU A 90 -9.37 -6.19 6.62
CA LEU A 90 -7.93 -6.17 6.88
C LEU A 90 -7.29 -4.97 6.20
N VAL A 91 -6.33 -4.33 6.87
CA VAL A 91 -5.41 -3.38 6.23
C VAL A 91 -4.04 -4.03 6.08
N VAL A 92 -3.43 -3.86 4.91
CA VAL A 92 -2.11 -4.40 4.60
C VAL A 92 -1.17 -3.27 4.18
N VAL A 93 0.05 -3.26 4.73
CA VAL A 93 1.15 -2.43 4.25
C VAL A 93 2.15 -3.31 3.52
N THR A 94 2.39 -3.06 2.23
CA THR A 94 3.34 -3.86 1.43
C THR A 94 4.63 -3.10 1.16
N GLY A 95 5.36 -2.79 2.24
CA GLY A 95 6.70 -2.21 2.22
C GLY A 95 6.79 -0.70 2.05
N ASP A 96 8.02 -0.22 2.26
CA ASP A 96 8.50 1.14 2.10
C ASP A 96 7.67 2.18 2.86
N LEU A 97 7.55 1.95 4.18
CA LEU A 97 6.89 2.89 5.09
C LEU A 97 7.73 4.18 5.22
N VAL A 98 9.05 4.03 5.31
CA VAL A 98 10.03 5.13 5.37
C VAL A 98 10.94 5.10 4.16
N THR A 99 11.69 6.18 3.92
CA THR A 99 12.59 6.28 2.78
C THR A 99 14.02 6.58 3.19
N ALA A 100 14.98 5.74 2.75
CA ALA A 100 16.41 6.03 2.78
C ALA A 100 16.83 6.91 1.57
N ASP A 101 16.30 8.13 1.50
CA ASP A 101 16.65 9.11 0.47
C ASP A 101 17.58 10.17 1.07
N ASP A 102 18.83 10.21 0.62
CA ASP A 102 19.86 11.17 1.07
C ASP A 102 19.49 12.64 0.76
N LEU A 103 18.52 12.84 -0.14
CA LEU A 103 17.99 14.16 -0.50
C LEU A 103 16.67 14.47 0.24
N SER A 104 16.27 13.62 1.19
CA SER A 104 15.12 13.90 2.05
C SER A 104 15.39 15.11 2.94
N ASP A 105 14.43 16.02 3.00
CA ASP A 105 14.48 17.21 3.85
C ASP A 105 14.53 16.87 5.36
N VAL A 106 14.20 15.62 5.73
CA VAL A 106 14.18 15.12 7.11
C VAL A 106 14.67 13.66 7.12
N SER A 107 15.51 13.31 8.10
CA SER A 107 15.99 11.93 8.24
C SER A 107 14.86 10.97 8.58
N ALA A 108 14.89 9.77 8.01
CA ALA A 108 13.91 8.73 8.29
C ALA A 108 13.88 8.33 9.78
N SER A 109 15.00 8.40 10.50
CA SER A 109 15.05 8.12 11.94
C SER A 109 14.28 9.14 12.77
N GLU A 110 14.09 10.35 12.27
CA GLU A 110 13.30 11.41 12.92
C GLU A 110 11.81 11.30 12.56
N VAL A 111 11.49 10.93 11.32
CA VAL A 111 10.11 10.82 10.84
C VAL A 111 9.44 9.52 11.30
N ALA A 112 10.14 8.39 11.29
CA ALA A 112 9.55 7.07 11.54
C ALA A 112 8.78 6.99 12.87
N PRO A 113 9.31 7.45 14.02
CA PRO A 113 8.57 7.40 15.29
C PRO A 113 7.24 8.19 15.26
N ARG A 114 7.15 9.22 14.42
CA ARG A 114 5.95 10.06 14.30
C ARG A 114 4.83 9.38 13.52
N LEU A 115 5.12 8.28 12.82
CA LEU A 115 4.13 7.50 12.08
C LEU A 115 3.25 6.64 12.99
N VAL A 116 3.66 6.38 14.23
CA VAL A 116 2.88 5.61 15.21
C VAL A 116 1.48 6.21 15.39
N GLY A 117 1.37 7.53 15.53
CA GLY A 117 0.09 8.23 15.70
C GLY A 117 -0.91 7.92 14.59
N PRO A 118 -0.58 8.24 13.32
CA PRO A 118 -1.40 7.88 12.17
C PRO A 118 -1.71 6.39 12.08
N LEU A 119 -0.72 5.50 12.26
CA LEU A 119 -0.93 4.05 12.15
C LEU A 119 -1.97 3.53 13.17
N ARG A 120 -1.98 4.05 14.39
CA ARG A 120 -3.00 3.71 15.41
C ARG A 120 -4.41 4.18 15.05
N GLU A 121 -4.56 5.09 14.09
CA GLU A 121 -5.88 5.51 13.60
C GLU A 121 -6.53 4.44 12.70
N VAL A 122 -5.78 3.44 12.24
CA VAL A 122 -6.28 2.39 11.34
C VAL A 122 -7.36 1.56 12.03
N ARG A 123 -8.49 1.38 11.34
CA ARG A 123 -9.66 0.64 11.82
C ARG A 123 -10.01 -0.45 10.83
N ALA A 124 -9.69 -1.68 11.19
CA ALA A 124 -10.01 -2.88 10.41
C ALA A 124 -10.50 -3.99 11.35
N ARG A 125 -11.52 -4.74 10.90
CA ARG A 125 -12.18 -5.76 11.74
C ARG A 125 -11.24 -6.84 12.25
N ASP A 126 -10.36 -7.32 11.37
CA ASP A 126 -9.46 -8.43 11.62
C ASP A 126 -8.00 -7.96 11.81
N GLY A 127 -7.80 -6.65 12.00
CA GLY A 127 -6.51 -6.03 12.31
C GLY A 127 -5.75 -5.50 11.10
N ALA A 128 -4.45 -5.29 11.28
CA ALA A 128 -3.56 -4.78 10.25
C ALA A 128 -2.23 -5.55 10.24
N VAL A 129 -1.72 -5.82 9.04
CA VAL A 129 -0.46 -6.56 8.84
C VAL A 129 0.45 -5.80 7.88
N ALA A 130 1.75 -6.05 7.97
CA ALA A 130 2.75 -5.40 7.14
C ALA A 130 3.84 -6.38 6.70
N VAL A 131 4.47 -6.08 5.57
CA VAL A 131 5.80 -6.58 5.19
C VAL A 131 6.71 -5.37 4.97
N LEU A 132 8.01 -5.55 5.16
CA LEU A 132 8.99 -4.49 4.91
C LEU A 132 9.40 -4.43 3.45
N GLY A 133 9.82 -3.24 3.01
CA GLY A 133 10.46 -3.01 1.72
C GLY A 133 11.95 -2.72 1.86
N ASN A 134 12.64 -2.57 0.74
CA ASN A 134 14.07 -2.27 0.69
C ASN A 134 14.42 -0.96 1.41
N HIS A 135 13.62 0.11 1.28
CA HIS A 135 13.92 1.36 1.99
C HIS A 135 13.78 1.21 3.51
N ASP A 136 12.85 0.38 3.98
CA ASP A 136 12.71 0.10 5.42
C ASP A 136 13.98 -0.59 5.96
N HIS A 137 14.59 -1.48 5.17
CA HIS A 137 15.86 -2.13 5.51
C HIS A 137 17.05 -1.17 5.45
N TRP A 138 17.12 -0.32 4.42
CA TRP A 138 18.19 0.66 4.27
C TRP A 138 18.21 1.71 5.38
N VAL A 139 17.05 2.07 5.94
CA VAL A 139 16.96 2.96 7.09
C VAL A 139 17.37 2.22 8.37
N ASP A 140 16.50 1.34 8.86
CA ASP A 140 16.69 0.52 10.07
C ASP A 140 15.45 -0.37 10.21
N ALA A 141 15.56 -1.61 9.74
CA ALA A 141 14.46 -2.58 9.77
C ALA A 141 13.95 -2.86 11.19
N GLY A 142 14.80 -2.71 12.21
CA GLY A 142 14.43 -2.87 13.62
C GLY A 142 13.57 -1.71 14.12
N LEU A 143 13.95 -0.48 13.76
CA LEU A 143 13.14 0.71 14.03
C LEU A 143 11.78 0.63 13.34
N VAL A 144 11.73 0.29 12.05
CA VAL A 144 10.46 0.22 11.31
C VAL A 144 9.53 -0.84 11.90
N ARG A 145 10.05 -2.01 12.28
CA ARG A 145 9.25 -3.03 12.99
C ARG A 145 8.70 -2.55 14.32
N ARG A 146 9.47 -1.78 15.09
CA ARG A 146 8.98 -1.17 16.34
C ARG A 146 7.84 -0.18 16.07
N VAL A 147 8.02 0.70 15.08
CA VAL A 147 6.99 1.68 14.67
C VAL A 147 5.70 0.99 14.22
N LEU A 148 5.81 -0.08 13.42
CA LEU A 148 4.66 -0.89 13.02
C LEU A 148 3.98 -1.52 14.24
N GLY A 149 4.75 -2.14 15.14
CA GLY A 149 4.23 -2.77 16.36
C GLY A 149 3.51 -1.77 17.28
N ASP A 150 4.10 -0.62 17.54
CA ASP A 150 3.50 0.46 18.35
C ASP A 150 2.27 1.09 17.67
N GLY A 151 2.24 1.00 16.33
CA GLY A 151 1.13 1.35 15.45
C GLY A 151 0.01 0.30 15.37
N ASP A 152 0.08 -0.77 16.15
CA ASP A 152 -0.85 -1.91 16.16
C ASP A 152 -0.85 -2.76 14.85
N PHE A 153 0.24 -2.70 14.07
CA PHE A 153 0.47 -3.56 12.91
C PHE A 153 1.30 -4.79 13.26
N ARG A 154 0.97 -5.93 12.65
CA ARG A 154 1.80 -7.14 12.75
C ARG A 154 2.70 -7.29 11.51
N ASP A 155 4.01 -7.28 11.73
CA ASP A 155 4.97 -7.68 10.69
C ASP A 155 4.84 -9.18 10.40
N ILE A 156 4.52 -9.51 9.16
CA ILE A 156 4.40 -10.89 8.66
C ILE A 156 5.43 -11.22 7.57
N GLY A 157 6.51 -10.45 7.46
CA GLY A 157 7.62 -10.76 6.56
C GLY A 157 8.13 -12.19 6.78
N ASN A 158 8.14 -12.98 5.70
CA ASN A 158 8.48 -14.40 5.69
C ASN A 158 7.62 -15.28 6.61
N ARG A 159 6.36 -14.88 6.84
CA ARG A 159 5.39 -15.57 7.69
C ARG A 159 4.00 -15.50 7.05
N HIS A 160 3.01 -16.11 7.69
CA HIS A 160 1.62 -15.98 7.29
C HIS A 160 0.74 -15.49 8.46
N PHE A 161 -0.35 -14.82 8.11
CA PHE A 161 -1.44 -14.44 9.00
C PHE A 161 -2.73 -15.08 8.51
N SER A 162 -3.57 -15.59 9.40
CA SER A 162 -4.78 -16.33 9.03
C SER A 162 -5.99 -15.81 9.78
N VAL A 163 -7.08 -15.56 9.05
CA VAL A 163 -8.37 -15.22 9.62
C VAL A 163 -9.27 -16.45 9.53
N ARG A 164 -9.91 -16.82 10.63
CA ARG A 164 -10.84 -17.96 10.72
C ARG A 164 -12.26 -17.47 10.94
N ARG A 165 -13.21 -17.93 10.12
CA ARG A 165 -14.62 -17.53 10.21
C ARG A 165 -15.52 -18.58 9.57
N GLY A 166 -16.62 -18.94 10.25
CA GLY A 166 -17.64 -19.83 9.69
C GLY A 166 -17.10 -21.18 9.20
N GLY A 167 -16.13 -21.75 9.91
CA GLY A 167 -15.46 -23.02 9.54
C GLY A 167 -14.44 -22.91 8.40
N GLY A 168 -14.30 -21.75 7.76
CA GLY A 168 -13.27 -21.51 6.74
C GLY A 168 -12.08 -20.73 7.28
N VAL A 169 -11.00 -20.75 6.51
CA VAL A 169 -9.77 -19.97 6.74
C VAL A 169 -9.41 -19.16 5.50
N LEU A 170 -8.90 -17.95 5.71
CA LEU A 170 -8.29 -17.11 4.69
C LEU A 170 -6.89 -16.71 5.16
N HIS A 171 -5.88 -16.99 4.32
CA HIS A 171 -4.48 -16.78 4.62
C HIS A 171 -3.92 -15.54 3.89
N PHE A 172 -3.01 -14.86 4.56
CA PHE A 172 -2.21 -13.75 4.04
C PHE A 172 -0.75 -14.12 4.24
N ALA A 173 -0.07 -14.46 3.16
CA ALA A 173 1.32 -14.87 3.17
C ALA A 173 2.20 -13.65 2.90
N GLY A 174 3.08 -13.28 3.83
CA GLY A 174 4.02 -12.18 3.66
C GLY A 174 5.40 -12.71 3.30
N VAL A 175 6.02 -12.13 2.29
CA VAL A 175 7.45 -12.28 2.03
C VAL A 175 8.16 -10.96 2.34
N ASP A 176 9.35 -11.05 2.91
CA ASP A 176 10.22 -9.89 3.10
C ASP A 176 10.81 -9.45 1.74
N ASP A 177 11.58 -8.37 1.74
CA ASP A 177 12.02 -7.69 0.52
C ASP A 177 12.87 -8.56 -0.44
N VAL A 178 12.51 -8.51 -1.73
CA VAL A 178 13.17 -9.27 -2.81
C VAL A 178 14.48 -8.62 -3.25
N MET A 179 14.58 -7.29 -3.26
CA MET A 179 15.79 -6.59 -3.74
C MET A 179 16.99 -6.84 -2.82
N GLU A 180 16.72 -6.93 -1.51
CA GLU A 180 17.69 -7.27 -0.47
C GLU A 180 17.97 -8.79 -0.36
N GLY A 181 17.31 -9.62 -1.17
CA GLY A 181 17.41 -11.09 -1.08
C GLY A 181 16.94 -11.65 0.25
N ARG A 182 16.02 -10.94 0.92
CA ARG A 182 15.45 -11.33 2.22
C ARG A 182 14.16 -12.12 2.08
N ASP A 183 13.59 -12.17 0.88
CA ASP A 183 12.42 -12.98 0.57
C ASP A 183 12.70 -14.47 0.81
N ARG A 184 11.84 -15.11 1.61
CA ARG A 184 11.89 -16.55 1.89
C ARG A 184 10.64 -17.23 1.37
N LEU A 185 10.29 -16.98 0.10
CA LEU A 185 9.07 -17.49 -0.52
C LEU A 185 8.91 -19.01 -0.36
N GLY A 186 9.98 -19.78 -0.56
CA GLY A 186 9.94 -21.25 -0.37
C GLY A 186 9.49 -21.63 1.04
N ALA A 187 10.10 -21.03 2.07
CA ALA A 187 9.73 -21.29 3.47
C ALA A 187 8.30 -20.84 3.79
N VAL A 188 7.84 -19.75 3.18
CA VAL A 188 6.45 -19.26 3.33
C VAL A 188 5.45 -20.24 2.72
N LEU A 189 5.75 -20.78 1.53
CA LEU A 189 4.93 -21.78 0.86
C LEU A 189 4.91 -23.10 1.65
N ASP A 190 6.07 -23.57 2.12
CA ASP A 190 6.18 -24.79 2.92
C ASP A 190 5.43 -24.69 4.25
N GLY A 191 5.39 -23.49 4.83
CA GLY A 191 4.68 -23.20 6.07
C GLY A 191 3.20 -22.84 5.89
N LEU A 192 2.71 -22.71 4.65
CA LEU A 192 1.33 -22.31 4.39
C LEU A 192 0.39 -23.51 4.62
N PRO A 193 -0.66 -23.37 5.45
CA PRO A 193 -1.65 -24.42 5.60
C PRO A 193 -2.34 -24.75 4.27
N GLY A 194 -2.59 -26.05 4.04
CA GLY A 194 -3.24 -26.52 2.81
C GLY A 194 -4.76 -26.33 2.78
N ASP A 195 -5.36 -25.82 3.85
CA ASP A 195 -6.77 -25.44 3.91
C ASP A 195 -6.99 -23.98 3.52
N GLY A 196 -8.18 -23.66 2.99
CA GLY A 196 -8.54 -22.28 2.67
C GLY A 196 -7.82 -21.67 1.46
N ALA A 197 -8.09 -20.39 1.23
CA ALA A 197 -7.46 -19.61 0.16
C ALA A 197 -6.35 -18.71 0.71
N ALA A 198 -5.41 -18.29 -0.14
CA ALA A 198 -4.28 -17.47 0.27
C ALA A 198 -4.01 -16.30 -0.69
N VAL A 199 -3.58 -15.17 -0.11
CA VAL A 199 -3.15 -13.95 -0.80
C VAL A 199 -1.69 -13.67 -0.44
N LEU A 200 -0.86 -13.34 -1.44
CA LEU A 200 0.55 -13.03 -1.23
C LEU A 200 0.74 -11.51 -1.09
N LEU A 201 1.43 -11.11 -0.03
CA LEU A 201 1.87 -9.75 0.27
C LEU A 201 3.38 -9.67 0.07
N ALA A 202 3.81 -8.85 -0.89
CA ALA A 202 5.20 -8.70 -1.29
C ALA A 202 5.46 -7.31 -1.86
N LEU A 203 6.66 -6.77 -1.63
CA LEU A 203 7.24 -5.68 -2.41
C LEU A 203 8.38 -6.24 -3.27
N GLY A 204 8.51 -5.80 -4.52
CA GLY A 204 9.68 -6.13 -5.35
C GLY A 204 9.48 -5.93 -6.85
N GLU A 205 10.56 -5.55 -7.54
CA GLU A 205 10.60 -5.30 -9.00
C GLU A 205 10.24 -6.53 -9.86
N LYS A 206 10.28 -7.73 -9.28
CA LYS A 206 9.87 -8.96 -9.96
C LYS A 206 8.43 -8.88 -10.47
N TYR A 207 7.58 -8.07 -9.85
CA TYR A 207 6.16 -7.94 -10.17
C TYR A 207 5.85 -6.51 -10.67
N PRO A 208 5.73 -6.28 -12.00
CA PRO A 208 5.31 -4.99 -12.52
C PRO A 208 3.89 -4.64 -12.02
N ALA A 209 3.47 -3.38 -12.07
CA ALA A 209 2.17 -2.96 -11.55
C ALA A 209 0.99 -3.85 -12.06
N GLY A 210 0.03 -4.14 -11.19
CA GLY A 210 -1.14 -4.98 -11.48
C GLY A 210 -1.14 -6.33 -10.78
N ARG A 211 -2.01 -7.24 -11.25
CA ARG A 211 -2.28 -8.55 -10.65
C ARG A 211 -1.36 -9.64 -11.21
N HIS A 212 -0.88 -10.51 -10.32
CA HIS A 212 -0.04 -11.68 -10.63
C HIS A 212 -0.53 -12.93 -9.90
N GLU A 213 -0.17 -14.11 -10.42
CA GLU A 213 -0.35 -15.39 -9.76
C GLU A 213 1.02 -15.98 -9.36
N VAL A 214 1.19 -16.29 -8.08
CA VAL A 214 2.48 -16.74 -7.52
C VAL A 214 2.21 -17.87 -6.53
N GLY A 215 2.72 -19.08 -6.84
CA GLY A 215 2.55 -20.23 -5.94
C GLY A 215 1.09 -20.56 -5.61
N GLY A 216 0.17 -20.35 -6.55
CA GLY A 216 -1.28 -20.55 -6.34
C GLY A 216 -1.99 -19.42 -5.58
N MET A 217 -1.28 -18.34 -5.25
CA MET A 217 -1.83 -17.15 -4.60
C MET A 217 -1.97 -15.98 -5.57
N VAL A 218 -2.84 -15.03 -5.22
CA VAL A 218 -2.91 -13.73 -5.90
C VAL A 218 -1.96 -12.74 -5.23
N GLN A 219 -1.17 -12.03 -6.04
CA GLN A 219 -0.35 -10.88 -5.63
C GLN A 219 -0.76 -9.66 -6.46
N TYR A 220 -0.73 -8.46 -5.87
CA TYR A 220 -1.01 -7.21 -6.59
C TYR A 220 -0.01 -6.12 -6.21
N THR A 221 0.60 -5.51 -7.23
CA THR A 221 1.52 -4.37 -7.08
C THR A 221 0.78 -3.09 -7.46
N ASN A 222 0.57 -2.19 -6.49
CA ASN A 222 -0.05 -0.88 -6.74
C ASN A 222 1.03 0.20 -7.02
N ARG A 223 0.60 1.45 -7.27
CA ARG A 223 1.47 2.57 -7.66
C ARG A 223 2.10 3.34 -6.47
N GLY A 224 1.86 2.90 -5.25
CA GLY A 224 2.37 3.53 -4.04
C GLY A 224 1.72 4.88 -3.70
N LEU A 225 1.99 5.36 -2.49
CA LEU A 225 1.48 6.65 -2.00
C LEU A 225 2.51 7.79 -2.02
N GLY A 226 3.75 7.42 -1.78
CA GLY A 226 4.86 8.28 -1.49
C GLY A 226 5.56 8.84 -2.72
N LEU A 227 6.55 9.67 -2.44
CA LEU A 227 7.47 10.24 -3.42
C LEU A 227 8.87 10.22 -2.83
N ILE A 228 9.82 9.68 -3.59
CA ILE A 228 11.25 9.91 -3.41
C ILE A 228 11.70 11.10 -4.26
N GLN A 229 12.89 11.66 -4.01
CA GLN A 229 13.43 12.76 -4.79
C GLN A 229 13.89 12.29 -6.18
N PRO A 230 13.68 13.10 -7.23
CA PRO A 230 12.91 14.35 -7.25
C PRO A 230 11.39 14.08 -7.18
N ARG A 231 10.68 14.76 -6.27
CA ARG A 231 9.22 14.61 -6.00
C ARG A 231 8.34 14.88 -7.23
N LEU A 232 8.22 13.90 -8.13
CA LEU A 232 7.52 14.03 -9.40
C LEU A 232 6.67 12.77 -9.66
N ARG A 233 5.40 12.99 -9.99
CA ARG A 233 4.53 11.98 -10.64
C ARG A 233 4.01 12.59 -11.93
N PHE A 234 4.00 11.80 -13.00
CA PHE A 234 3.46 12.19 -14.31
C PHE A 234 2.54 11.09 -14.81
N GLY A 235 1.23 11.30 -14.71
CA GLY A 235 0.24 10.31 -15.15
C GLY A 235 0.16 9.06 -14.26
N CYS A 236 0.86 9.06 -13.12
CA CYS A 236 0.95 7.95 -12.17
C CYS A 236 0.54 8.42 -10.77
N ARG A 237 -0.74 8.82 -10.62
CA ARG A 237 -1.31 9.23 -9.33
C ARG A 237 -1.04 8.23 -8.21
N PRO A 238 -0.82 8.72 -6.96
CA PRO A 238 -0.72 7.85 -5.81
C PRO A 238 -2.03 7.10 -5.59
N GLU A 239 -1.95 5.89 -5.06
CA GLU A 239 -3.08 4.98 -4.97
C GLU A 239 -3.10 4.25 -3.63
N THR A 240 -4.31 4.11 -3.07
CA THR A 240 -4.63 2.99 -2.17
C THR A 240 -5.57 2.04 -2.90
N THR A 241 -5.38 0.73 -2.74
CA THR A 241 -6.16 -0.28 -3.45
C THR A 241 -7.06 -1.03 -2.47
N THR A 242 -8.38 -1.04 -2.72
CA THR A 242 -9.34 -1.88 -1.98
C THR A 242 -9.64 -3.13 -2.79
N PHE A 243 -9.23 -4.29 -2.28
CA PHE A 243 -9.66 -5.58 -2.81
C PHE A 243 -10.98 -6.01 -2.19
N VAL A 244 -11.93 -6.39 -3.02
CA VAL A 244 -13.14 -7.10 -2.58
C VAL A 244 -12.98 -8.56 -3.00
N LEU A 245 -12.64 -9.40 -2.03
CA LEU A 245 -12.46 -10.83 -2.27
C LEU A 245 -13.82 -11.51 -2.38
N ARG A 246 -13.95 -12.35 -3.41
CA ARG A 246 -15.14 -13.14 -3.69
C ARG A 246 -14.81 -14.62 -3.61
N ALA A 247 -15.75 -15.39 -3.08
CA ALA A 247 -15.62 -16.84 -3.11
C ALA A 247 -15.80 -17.27 -4.57
N GLY A 248 -14.73 -17.78 -5.18
CA GLY A 248 -14.80 -18.34 -6.53
C GLY A 248 -15.74 -19.55 -6.56
N ALA A 249 -16.32 -19.83 -7.72
CA ALA A 249 -16.94 -21.14 -7.94
C ALA A 249 -15.83 -22.20 -7.85
N GLY A 250 -16.02 -23.17 -6.94
CA GLY A 250 -15.16 -24.36 -6.85
C GLY A 250 -15.50 -25.38 -7.91
#